data_AF-A0A846P8W1-F1
#
_entry.id   AF-A0A846P8W1-F1
#
_cell.length_a   1.000
_cell.length_b   1.000
_cell.length_c   1.000
_cell.angle_alpha   90.00
_cell.angle_beta   90.00
_cell.angle_gamma   90.00
#
_symmetry.space_group_name_H-M   'P 1'
#
loop_
_entity.id
_entity.type
_entity.pdbx_description
1 polymer ?
#
loop_
_entity_poly.entity_id
_entity_poly.type
_entity_poly.pdbx_seq_one_letter_code
_entity_poly.pdbx_strand_id
1 'polypeptide(L)'
;MKRFAVALLACAFVAASLASPVLAAGPSVSKSVLGSDDEIAVIVVRIAASDRDIYGITIEDESGSIEDIVSPIGWSGVAGSELVAFGTVDRPIKAGSAKSFRIVTTNKDASFTIRFRDKNSRFGTKKTI
;
A
#
# COMPACT_ATOMS: atom_id res chain seq x y z
N MET A 1 63.43 5.15 -2.48
CA MET A 1 62.42 6.05 -1.88
C MET A 1 61.30 6.28 -2.88
N LYS A 2 60.06 6.00 -2.44
CA LYS A 2 58.72 6.34 -2.96
C LYS A 2 58.70 7.21 -4.24
N ARG A 3 57.85 6.95 -5.24
CA ARG A 3 56.39 7.07 -5.15
C ARG A 3 55.66 6.30 -6.28
N PHE A 4 54.63 5.59 -5.83
CA PHE A 4 53.49 5.04 -6.57
C PHE A 4 52.63 6.15 -7.21
N ALA A 5 52.03 5.86 -8.36
CA ALA A 5 50.74 6.40 -8.82
C ALA A 5 50.27 5.54 -10.02
N VAL A 6 49.59 4.42 -9.77
CA VAL A 6 48.11 4.28 -9.75
C VAL A 6 47.49 4.63 -11.10
N ALA A 7 47.28 3.59 -11.90
CA ALA A 7 46.55 3.63 -13.16
C ALA A 7 45.06 3.86 -12.89
N LEU A 8 44.52 4.88 -13.55
CA LEU A 8 43.12 5.29 -13.53
C LEU A 8 42.45 4.70 -14.76
N LEU A 9 41.60 3.68 -14.62
CA LEU A 9 40.84 3.17 -15.76
C LEU A 9 39.46 2.61 -15.37
N ALA A 10 38.46 3.20 -16.02
CA ALA A 10 37.14 2.65 -16.38
C ALA A 10 36.12 2.34 -15.28
N CYS A 11 35.18 3.26 -15.09
CA CYS A 11 33.77 2.95 -14.87
C CYS A 11 32.91 4.07 -15.46
N ALA A 12 32.76 4.07 -16.78
CA ALA A 12 31.76 4.87 -17.47
C ALA A 12 30.39 4.17 -17.30
N PHE A 13 29.71 4.44 -16.18
CA PHE A 13 28.30 4.08 -16.04
C PHE A 13 27.47 5.12 -16.79
N VAL A 14 26.92 4.69 -17.92
CA VAL A 14 25.96 5.42 -18.74
C VAL A 14 24.71 5.70 -17.90
N ALA A 15 24.57 6.93 -17.42
CA ALA A 15 23.32 7.43 -16.86
C ALA A 15 22.37 7.75 -18.02
N ALA A 16 21.75 6.71 -18.57
CA ALA A 16 20.52 6.88 -19.35
C ALA A 16 19.44 7.33 -18.39
N SER A 17 19.25 8.65 -18.27
CA SER A 17 18.11 9.25 -17.58
C SER A 17 16.84 8.92 -18.35
N LEU A 18 16.30 7.73 -18.08
CA LEU A 18 14.93 7.41 -18.43
C LEU A 18 14.05 8.41 -17.68
N ALA A 19 13.56 9.41 -18.42
CA ALA A 19 12.44 10.24 -18.01
C ALA A 19 11.32 9.29 -17.59
N SER A 20 11.15 9.12 -16.28
CA SER A 20 10.07 8.30 -15.75
C SER A 20 8.77 8.96 -16.18
N PRO A 21 7.84 8.25 -16.84
CA PRO A 21 6.55 8.82 -17.15
C PRO A 21 5.90 9.22 -15.83
N VAL A 22 5.42 10.46 -15.76
CA VAL A 22 4.54 10.94 -14.70
C VAL A 22 3.27 10.11 -14.81
N LEU A 23 3.26 8.95 -14.16
CA LEU A 23 2.10 8.10 -14.00
C LEU A 23 1.04 8.94 -13.29
N ALA A 24 -0.15 9.02 -13.89
CA ALA A 24 -1.30 9.71 -13.31
C ALA A 24 -1.41 9.39 -11.81
N ALA A 25 -1.25 10.43 -10.99
CA ALA A 25 -1.05 10.35 -9.55
C ALA A 25 -2.35 9.98 -8.83
N GLY A 26 -2.79 8.73 -8.95
CA GLY A 26 -3.85 8.15 -8.13
C GLY A 26 -3.33 7.66 -6.78
N PRO A 27 -4.23 7.20 -5.89
CA PRO A 27 -3.84 6.62 -4.60
C PRO A 27 -2.79 5.53 -4.75
N SER A 28 -1.83 5.50 -3.82
CA SER A 28 -0.81 4.47 -3.76
C SER A 28 -1.02 3.55 -2.56
N VAL A 29 -0.57 2.31 -2.73
CA VAL A 29 -0.63 1.28 -1.71
C VAL A 29 0.74 0.64 -1.60
N SER A 30 1.20 0.41 -0.38
CA SER A 30 2.38 -0.42 -0.10
C SER A 30 2.06 -1.46 0.96
N LYS A 31 2.58 -2.67 0.75
CA LYS A 31 2.49 -3.83 1.64
C LYS A 31 3.82 -4.04 2.38
N SER A 32 3.76 -4.37 3.66
CA SER A 32 4.92 -4.84 4.43
C SER A 32 4.50 -5.88 5.47
N VAL A 33 5.28 -6.94 5.65
CA VAL A 33 5.05 -7.96 6.69
C VAL A 33 5.76 -7.53 7.96
N LEU A 34 5.03 -7.38 9.07
CA LEU A 34 5.55 -6.84 10.33
C LEU A 34 5.96 -7.92 11.34
N GLY A 35 5.43 -9.12 11.18
CA GLY A 35 5.75 -10.31 11.96
C GLY A 35 5.03 -11.52 11.37
N SER A 36 5.65 -12.70 11.51
CA SER A 36 5.09 -13.99 11.13
C SER A 36 5.54 -14.98 12.19
N ASP A 37 4.57 -15.56 12.89
CA ASP A 37 4.75 -16.87 13.53
C ASP A 37 4.18 -17.93 12.57
N ASP A 38 4.48 -19.21 12.79
CA ASP A 38 4.27 -20.30 11.81
C ASP A 38 2.82 -20.42 11.28
N GLU A 39 1.83 -19.82 11.94
CA GLU A 39 0.42 -19.86 11.55
C GLU A 39 -0.25 -18.48 11.34
N ILE A 40 0.34 -17.38 11.82
CA ILE A 40 -0.28 -16.05 11.75
C ILE A 40 0.76 -15.00 11.33
N ALA A 41 0.40 -14.22 10.31
CA ALA A 41 1.15 -13.08 9.84
C ALA A 41 0.37 -11.77 10.01
N VAL A 42 1.10 -10.70 10.31
CA VAL A 42 0.56 -9.34 10.34
C VAL A 42 1.08 -8.58 9.14
N ILE A 43 0.19 -8.28 8.20
CA ILE A 43 0.48 -7.50 7.01
C ILE A 43 0.02 -6.05 7.23
N VAL A 44 0.93 -5.11 7.06
CA VAL A 44 0.59 -3.68 7.06
C VAL A 44 0.39 -3.19 5.64
N VAL A 45 -0.81 -2.68 5.42
CA VAL A 45 -1.21 -2.04 4.18
C VAL A 45 -1.26 -0.54 4.43
N ARG A 46 -0.29 0.18 3.87
CA ARG A 46 -0.24 1.64 3.92
C ARG A 46 -0.87 2.21 2.66
N ILE A 47 -1.90 3.03 2.85
CA ILE A 47 -2.65 3.68 1.78
C ILE A 47 -2.35 5.17 1.83
N ALA A 48 -1.83 5.73 0.74
CA ALA A 48 -1.58 7.15 0.60
C ALA A 48 -2.52 7.77 -0.44
N ALA A 49 -3.14 8.88 -0.07
CA ALA A 49 -3.94 9.71 -0.95
C ALA A 49 -3.02 10.72 -1.65
N SER A 50 -3.00 10.73 -2.98
CA SER A 50 -2.12 11.62 -3.75
C SER A 50 -2.82 12.92 -4.12
N ASP A 51 -3.92 12.84 -4.85
CA ASP A 51 -4.62 13.97 -5.47
C ASP A 51 -5.97 14.27 -4.82
N ARG A 52 -6.58 13.29 -4.15
CA ARG A 52 -7.93 13.40 -3.60
C ARG A 52 -8.08 12.64 -2.28
N ASP A 53 -8.96 13.16 -1.42
CA ASP A 53 -9.28 12.54 -0.14
C ASP A 53 -9.95 11.17 -0.32
N ILE A 54 -9.54 10.19 0.49
CA ILE A 54 -10.13 8.85 0.52
C ILE A 54 -11.03 8.72 1.74
N TYR A 55 -12.31 8.46 1.50
CA TYR A 55 -13.36 8.30 2.51
C TYR A 55 -13.77 6.85 2.72
N GLY A 56 -13.47 5.98 1.76
CA GLY A 56 -13.75 4.55 1.87
C GLY A 56 -12.69 3.72 1.19
N ILE A 57 -12.51 2.51 1.72
CA ILE A 57 -11.68 1.48 1.10
C ILE A 57 -12.42 0.15 1.12
N THR A 58 -12.13 -0.71 0.16
CA THR A 58 -12.52 -2.12 0.19
C THR A 58 -11.27 -2.94 0.01
N ILE A 59 -11.05 -3.90 0.91
CA ILE A 59 -9.95 -4.86 0.88
C ILE A 59 -10.59 -6.21 0.54
N GLU A 60 -10.16 -6.81 -0.56
CA GLU A 60 -10.65 -8.08 -1.11
C GLU A 60 -9.49 -9.06 -1.09
N ASP A 61 -9.72 -10.24 -0.50
CA ASP A 61 -8.79 -11.36 -0.46
C ASP A 61 -9.43 -12.57 -1.12
N GLU A 62 -9.00 -12.85 -2.34
CA GLU A 62 -9.51 -13.97 -3.14
C GLU A 62 -9.19 -15.34 -2.49
N SER A 63 -8.25 -15.39 -1.55
CA SER A 63 -7.88 -16.61 -0.83
C SER A 63 -8.66 -16.82 0.46
N GLY A 64 -9.44 -15.84 0.93
CA GLY A 64 -10.22 -15.94 2.17
C GLY A 64 -9.36 -16.15 3.42
N SER A 65 -8.14 -15.63 3.42
CA SER A 65 -7.13 -15.78 4.48
C SER A 65 -7.12 -14.65 5.51
N ILE A 66 -8.01 -13.66 5.37
CA ILE A 66 -8.17 -12.56 6.34
C ILE A 66 -8.89 -13.09 7.57
N GLU A 67 -8.23 -13.02 8.72
CA GLU A 67 -8.83 -13.33 10.02
C GLU A 67 -9.40 -12.07 10.68
N ASP A 68 -8.66 -10.96 10.61
CA ASP A 68 -9.07 -9.68 11.17
C ASP A 68 -8.37 -8.50 10.47
N ILE A 69 -8.97 -7.31 10.54
CA ILE A 69 -8.36 -6.07 10.06
C ILE A 69 -8.55 -4.96 11.09
N VAL A 70 -7.42 -4.48 11.63
CA VAL A 70 -7.37 -3.32 12.50
C VAL A 70 -7.32 -2.05 11.65
N SER A 71 -8.39 -1.26 11.71
CA SER A 71 -8.51 0.02 11.01
C SER A 71 -7.96 1.20 11.82
N PRO A 72 -7.57 2.31 11.15
CA PRO A 72 -7.26 3.56 11.83
C PRO A 72 -8.42 4.12 12.65
N ILE A 73 -8.12 4.95 13.65
CA ILE A 73 -9.14 5.61 14.48
C ILE A 73 -10.09 6.45 13.62
N GLY A 74 -11.40 6.28 13.85
CA GLY A 74 -12.48 6.98 13.14
C GLY A 74 -12.85 6.35 11.79
N TRP A 75 -12.35 5.15 11.53
CA TRP A 75 -12.81 4.29 10.45
C TRP A 75 -13.62 3.14 11.03
N SER A 76 -14.69 2.76 10.34
CA SER A 76 -15.55 1.64 10.70
C SER A 76 -15.68 0.69 9.52
N GLY A 77 -15.70 -0.60 9.80
CA GLY A 77 -15.70 -1.66 8.79
C GLY A 77 -16.94 -2.52 8.83
N VAL A 78 -17.29 -3.12 7.69
CA VAL A 78 -18.21 -4.24 7.57
C VAL A 78 -17.47 -5.37 6.87
N ALA A 79 -17.45 -6.54 7.51
CA ALA A 79 -16.82 -7.74 6.97
C ALA A 79 -17.86 -8.63 6.25
N GLY A 80 -17.52 -9.07 5.05
CA GLY A 80 -18.13 -10.20 4.36
C GLY A 80 -17.15 -11.38 4.30
N SER A 81 -17.53 -12.45 3.60
CA SER A 81 -16.71 -13.68 3.53
C SER A 81 -15.35 -13.50 2.83
N GLU A 82 -15.26 -12.62 1.84
CA GLU A 82 -14.07 -12.45 0.99
C GLU A 82 -13.61 -10.99 0.87
N LEU A 83 -14.39 -10.08 1.44
CA LEU A 83 -14.13 -8.65 1.36
C LEU A 83 -14.46 -7.96 2.68
N VAL A 84 -13.69 -6.93 2.99
CA VAL A 84 -13.96 -6.03 4.11
C VAL A 84 -14.00 -4.60 3.58
N ALA A 85 -15.10 -3.91 3.84
CA ALA A 85 -15.29 -2.53 3.42
C ALA A 85 -15.18 -1.60 4.63
N PHE A 86 -14.33 -0.58 4.54
CA PHE A 86 -14.17 0.46 5.56
C PHE A 86 -14.62 1.82 5.04
N GLY A 87 -15.17 2.63 5.94
CA GLY A 87 -15.55 4.00 5.66
C GLY A 87 -15.33 4.94 6.84
N THR A 88 -15.32 6.24 6.54
CA THR A 88 -15.27 7.33 7.53
C THR A 88 -16.10 8.51 7.03
N VAL A 89 -16.64 9.31 7.96
CA VAL A 89 -17.41 10.53 7.64
C VAL A 89 -16.54 11.78 7.77
N ASP A 90 -15.72 11.85 8.82
CA ASP A 90 -15.00 13.06 9.25
C ASP A 90 -13.47 12.89 9.24
N ARG A 91 -12.94 11.66 9.12
CA ARG A 91 -11.49 11.39 9.19
C ARG A 91 -10.91 10.73 7.93
N PRO A 92 -11.11 11.30 6.72
CA PRO A 92 -10.57 10.74 5.49
C PRO A 92 -9.04 10.66 5.51
N ILE A 93 -8.46 9.84 4.64
CA ILE A 93 -7.06 9.96 4.27
C ILE A 93 -6.98 11.21 3.39
N LYS A 94 -6.41 12.30 3.92
CA LYS A 94 -6.29 13.57 3.21
C LYS A 94 -5.30 13.46 2.06
N ALA A 95 -5.54 14.14 0.95
CA ALA A 95 -4.54 14.28 -0.11
C ALA A 95 -3.17 14.70 0.47
N GLY A 96 -2.09 14.05 0.03
CA GLY A 96 -0.74 14.21 0.57
C GLY A 96 -0.46 13.44 1.86
N SER A 97 -1.42 12.69 2.41
CA SER A 97 -1.27 11.92 3.65
C SER A 97 -1.48 10.42 3.45
N ALA A 98 -1.10 9.63 4.46
CA ALA A 98 -1.27 8.19 4.44
C ALA A 98 -1.80 7.65 5.77
N LYS A 99 -2.50 6.52 5.71
CA LYS A 99 -2.91 5.73 6.89
C LYS A 99 -2.57 4.25 6.66
N SER A 100 -2.39 3.53 7.77
CA SER A 100 -2.06 2.11 7.74
C SER A 100 -3.20 1.28 8.31
N PHE A 101 -3.56 0.23 7.58
CA PHE A 101 -4.42 -0.86 8.03
C PHE A 101 -3.53 -2.04 8.37
N ARG A 102 -3.85 -2.76 9.45
CA ARG A 102 -3.13 -3.98 9.82
C ARG A 102 -4.06 -5.15 9.59
N ILE A 103 -3.64 -6.06 8.73
CA ILE A 103 -4.37 -7.26 8.37
C ILE A 103 -3.71 -8.42 9.12
N VAL A 104 -4.51 -9.14 9.90
CA VAL A 104 -4.14 -10.41 10.51
C VAL A 104 -4.59 -11.50 9.56
N THR A 105 -3.65 -12.36 9.15
CA THR A 105 -3.90 -13.40 8.14
C THR A 105 -3.13 -14.67 8.46
N THR A 106 -3.65 -15.81 8.01
CA THR A 106 -2.95 -17.10 8.02
C THR A 106 -1.99 -17.27 6.85
N ASN A 107 -1.98 -16.34 5.88
CA ASN A 107 -1.13 -16.40 4.70
C ASN A 107 -0.30 -15.11 4.53
N LYS A 108 0.99 -15.18 4.86
CA LYS A 108 1.93 -14.05 4.70
C LYS A 108 2.08 -13.58 3.24
N ASP A 109 1.85 -14.48 2.29
CA ASP A 109 1.97 -14.25 0.85
C ASP A 109 0.62 -13.89 0.21
N ALA A 110 -0.43 -13.67 1.01
CA ALA A 110 -1.75 -13.25 0.54
C ALA A 110 -1.66 -11.99 -0.34
N SER A 111 -2.38 -12.01 -1.45
CA SER A 111 -2.51 -10.87 -2.36
C SER A 111 -3.85 -10.18 -2.11
N PHE A 112 -3.84 -8.86 -2.08
CA PHE A 112 -5.04 -8.07 -1.77
C PHE A 112 -5.40 -7.16 -2.94
N THR A 113 -6.68 -7.15 -3.27
CA THR A 113 -7.26 -6.13 -4.11
C THR A 113 -7.82 -5.02 -3.24
N ILE A 114 -7.39 -3.78 -3.48
CA ILE A 114 -7.85 -2.60 -2.75
C ILE A 114 -8.56 -1.63 -3.69
N ARG A 115 -9.77 -1.24 -3.31
CA ARG A 115 -10.56 -0.23 -4.02
C ARG A 115 -10.74 1.00 -3.14
N PHE A 116 -10.61 2.17 -3.71
CA PHE A 116 -10.81 3.44 -2.98
C PHE A 116 -12.20 3.98 -3.23
N ARG A 117 -12.64 4.92 -2.38
CA ARG A 117 -13.84 5.72 -2.58
C ARG A 117 -13.56 7.15 -2.10
N ASP A 118 -13.83 8.13 -2.95
CA ASP A 118 -13.85 9.54 -2.54
C ASP A 118 -15.23 9.90 -1.94
N LYS A 119 -15.44 11.16 -1.53
CA LYS A 119 -16.68 11.58 -0.86
C LYS A 119 -17.93 11.43 -1.73
N ASN A 120 -17.79 11.58 -3.04
CA ASN A 120 -18.91 11.73 -3.97
C ASN A 120 -19.06 10.54 -4.93
N SER A 121 -18.07 9.64 -4.98
CA SER A 121 -18.06 8.49 -5.85
C SER A 121 -18.69 7.27 -5.19
N ARG A 122 -19.54 6.57 -5.94
CA ARG A 122 -20.07 5.25 -5.54
C ARG A 122 -19.05 4.12 -5.80
N PHE A 123 -18.08 4.33 -6.70
CA PHE A 123 -17.08 3.35 -7.12
C PHE A 123 -15.75 4.06 -7.41
N GLY A 124 -14.70 3.85 -6.61
CA GLY A 124 -13.40 4.45 -6.89
C GLY A 124 -12.38 3.50 -7.50
N THR A 125 -11.15 3.99 -7.60
CA THR A 125 -10.03 3.38 -8.32
C THR A 125 -9.58 2.07 -7.66
N LYS A 126 -9.22 1.04 -8.47
CA LYS A 126 -8.71 -0.27 -8.02
C LYS A 126 -7.17 -0.31 -8.05
N LYS A 127 -6.54 -0.95 -7.07
CA LYS A 127 -5.12 -1.30 -7.00
C LYS A 127 -4.97 -2.72 -6.41
N THR A 128 -4.10 -3.54 -6.98
CA THR A 128 -3.78 -4.89 -6.46
C THR A 128 -2.36 -4.90 -5.95
N ILE A 129 -2.13 -5.51 -4.78
CA ILE A 129 -0.83 -5.55 -4.06
C ILE A 129 -0.58 -6.90 -3.39
#